data_AF-A0A645CAE2-F1
#
_entry.id   AF-A0A645CAE2-F1
#
_cell.length_a   1.000
_cell.length_b   1.000
_cell.length_c   1.000
_cell.angle_alpha   90.00
_cell.angle_beta   90.00
_cell.angle_gamma   90.00
#
_symmetry.space_group_name_H-M   'P 1'
#
loop_
_entity.id
_entity.type
_entity.pdbx_description
1 polymer ?
#
loop_
_entity_poly.entity_id
_entity_poly.type
_entity_poly.pdbx_seq_one_letter_code
_entity_poly.pdbx_strand_id
1 'polypeptide(L)'
;MHSMDKNFTGQMVGVKRKPGEKYDVEFFTTAASNVANHVKNFPAEWILPHYRGIAKEAYDYLRPLIEGTPVIIYKDGIPAYVKPYYMR
;
A
#
# COMPACT_ATOMS: atom_id res chain seq x y z
N MET A 1 10.63 -10.95 -15.47
CA MET A 1 9.93 -9.88 -14.74
C MET A 1 8.73 -9.46 -15.57
N HIS A 2 7.51 -9.47 -15.03
CA HIS A 2 6.29 -9.16 -15.80
C HIS A 2 6.34 -7.78 -16.49
N SER A 3 7.06 -6.81 -15.92
CA SER A 3 7.26 -5.48 -16.53
C SER A 3 8.10 -5.47 -17.81
N MET A 4 8.79 -6.56 -18.15
CA MET A 4 9.62 -6.67 -19.35
C MET A 4 8.94 -7.49 -20.46
N ASP A 5 7.80 -8.12 -20.17
CA ASP A 5 7.04 -8.90 -21.14
C ASP A 5 6.13 -7.97 -21.95
N LYS A 6 6.40 -7.84 -23.25
CA LYS A 6 5.63 -6.98 -24.17
C LYS A 6 4.19 -7.43 -24.33
N ASN A 7 3.86 -8.68 -24.04
CA ASN A 7 2.49 -9.19 -24.10
C ASN A 7 1.73 -8.92 -22.80
N PHE A 8 2.43 -8.53 -21.73
CA PHE A 8 1.86 -8.28 -20.41
C PHE A 8 1.58 -6.79 -20.19
N THR A 9 0.61 -6.27 -20.94
CA THR A 9 0.24 -4.83 -20.94
C THR A 9 -1.17 -4.62 -20.41
N GLY A 10 -1.48 -3.40 -19.93
CA GLY A 10 -2.80 -3.06 -19.40
C GLY A 10 -3.14 -3.75 -18.06
N GLN A 11 -2.13 -4.24 -17.34
CA GLN A 11 -2.28 -4.94 -16.07
C GLN A 11 -1.92 -4.04 -14.88
N MET A 12 -2.54 -4.32 -13.74
CA MET A 12 -2.24 -3.71 -12.44
C MET A 12 -1.88 -4.81 -11.44
N VAL A 13 -0.89 -4.52 -10.58
CA VAL A 13 -0.51 -5.40 -9.47
C VAL A 13 -1.33 -5.03 -8.24
N GLY A 14 -2.16 -5.96 -7.79
CA GLY A 14 -2.91 -5.86 -6.56
C GLY A 14 -2.18 -6.51 -5.38
N VAL A 15 -2.51 -6.03 -4.18
CA VAL A 15 -2.02 -6.58 -2.92
C VAL A 15 -3.20 -7.19 -2.18
N LYS A 16 -3.14 -8.49 -1.90
CA LYS A 16 -4.16 -9.22 -1.15
C LYS A 16 -3.59 -9.64 0.20
N ARG A 17 -4.25 -9.26 1.29
CA ARG A 17 -3.87 -9.71 2.64
C ARG A 17 -4.13 -11.22 2.76
N LYS A 18 -3.14 -11.99 3.21
CA LYS A 18 -3.30 -13.42 3.49
C LYS A 18 -4.10 -13.62 4.78
N PRO A 19 -4.88 -14.70 4.89
CA PRO A 19 -5.52 -15.06 6.16
C PRO A 19 -4.46 -15.47 7.19
N GLY A 20 -4.68 -15.09 8.45
CA GLY A 20 -3.81 -15.45 9.56
C GLY A 20 -3.60 -14.33 10.58
N GLU A 21 -2.96 -14.65 11.69
CA GLU A 21 -2.66 -13.69 12.77
C GLU A 21 -1.53 -12.72 12.39
N LYS A 22 -0.54 -13.19 11.63
CA LYS A 22 0.57 -12.36 11.14
C LYS A 22 0.17 -11.64 9.86
N TYR A 23 0.54 -10.35 9.77
CA TYR A 23 0.33 -9.60 8.56
C TYR A 23 1.27 -10.08 7.45
N ASP A 24 0.69 -10.65 6.41
CA ASP A 24 1.39 -11.07 5.19
C ASP A 24 0.49 -10.79 3.97
N VAL A 25 1.12 -10.65 2.81
CA VAL A 25 0.45 -10.28 1.57
C VAL A 25 0.83 -11.21 0.43
N GLU A 26 -0.11 -11.40 -0.48
CA GLU A 26 0.09 -12.05 -1.77
C GLU A 26 -0.10 -10.99 -2.86
N PHE A 27 0.83 -10.96 -3.82
CA PHE A 27 0.72 -10.11 -5.00
C PHE A 27 0.01 -10.86 -6.10
N PHE A 28 -0.96 -10.21 -6.73
CA PHE A 28 -1.69 -10.76 -7.87
C PHE A 28 -1.81 -9.72 -8.96
N THR A 29 -2.16 -10.15 -10.16
CA THR A 29 -2.31 -9.27 -11.32
C THR A 29 -3.76 -9.25 -11.79
N THR A 30 -4.27 -8.08 -12.15
CA THR A 30 -5.61 -7.90 -12.69
C THR A 30 -5.59 -6.89 -13.84
N ALA A 31 -6.54 -7.01 -14.78
CA ALA A 31 -6.69 -6.02 -15.84
C ALA A 31 -7.01 -4.64 -15.24
N ALA A 32 -6.33 -3.60 -15.71
CA ALA A 32 -6.54 -2.24 -15.23
C ALA A 32 -8.01 -1.80 -15.42
N SER A 33 -8.69 -2.31 -16.45
CA SER A 33 -10.12 -2.08 -16.70
C SER A 33 -11.03 -2.54 -15.55
N ASN A 34 -10.63 -3.56 -14.78
CA ASN A 34 -11.42 -4.06 -13.64
C ASN A 34 -11.37 -3.11 -12.43
N VAL A 35 -10.41 -2.18 -12.40
CA VAL A 35 -10.18 -1.28 -11.27
C VAL A 35 -10.37 0.18 -11.68
N ALA A 36 -10.28 0.48 -12.98
CA ALA A 36 -10.58 1.80 -13.51
C ALA A 36 -11.96 2.28 -13.01
N ASN A 37 -11.99 3.52 -12.51
CA ASN A 37 -13.18 4.17 -11.94
C ASN A 37 -13.75 3.54 -10.64
N HIS A 38 -13.09 2.55 -10.05
CA HIS A 38 -13.44 2.03 -8.73
C HIS A 38 -12.59 2.67 -7.63
N VAL A 39 -13.23 3.10 -6.54
CA VAL A 39 -12.59 3.71 -5.38
C VAL A 39 -12.85 2.86 -4.15
N LYS A 40 -11.78 2.59 -3.37
CA LYS A 40 -11.90 1.93 -2.08
C LYS A 40 -12.18 2.98 -1.00
N ASN A 41 -13.46 3.21 -0.73
CA ASN A 41 -13.90 4.16 0.29
C ASN A 41 -13.59 3.65 1.71
N PHE A 42 -13.48 4.57 2.66
CA PHE A 42 -13.39 4.22 4.07
C PHE A 42 -14.75 3.65 4.52
N PRO A 43 -14.79 2.45 5.13
CA PRO A 43 -16.04 1.85 5.58
C PRO A 43 -16.73 2.71 6.65
N ALA A 44 -18.05 2.91 6.54
CA ALA A 44 -18.79 3.76 7.48
C ALA A 44 -18.90 3.11 8.86
N GLU A 45 -18.96 1.78 8.90
CA GLU A 45 -18.94 0.95 10.11
C GLU A 45 -17.66 1.10 10.94
N TRP A 46 -16.58 1.58 10.32
CA TRP A 46 -15.31 1.84 10.99
C TRP A 46 -15.28 3.17 11.74
N ILE A 47 -16.30 4.02 11.59
CA ILE A 47 -16.36 5.35 12.22
C ILE A 47 -17.20 5.26 13.49
N LEU A 48 -16.61 5.62 14.64
CA LEU A 48 -17.36 5.67 15.90
C LEU A 48 -18.37 6.84 15.91
N PRO A 49 -19.53 6.68 16.57
CA PRO A 49 -20.50 7.77 16.73
C PRO A 49 -19.88 8.99 17.39
N HIS A 50 -20.41 10.17 17.07
CA HIS A 50 -19.99 11.46 17.61
C HIS A 50 -18.51 11.80 17.36
N TYR A 51 -17.96 11.38 16.22
CA TYR A 51 -16.57 11.66 15.81
C TYR A 51 -15.52 11.20 16.83
N ARG A 52 -15.81 10.12 17.57
CA ARG A 52 -14.92 9.60 18.62
C ARG A 52 -13.77 8.74 18.10
N GLY A 53 -13.45 8.83 16.81
CA GLY A 53 -12.38 8.07 16.16
C GLY A 53 -12.90 6.84 15.43
N ILE A 54 -12.10 5.76 15.46
CA ILE A 54 -12.32 4.56 14.66
C ILE A 54 -12.69 3.34 15.52
N ALA A 55 -13.46 2.43 14.94
CA ALA A 55 -13.81 1.16 15.56
C ALA A 55 -12.58 0.24 15.71
N LYS A 56 -12.69 -0.77 16.59
CA LYS A 56 -11.63 -1.76 16.80
C LYS A 56 -11.26 -2.48 15.49
N GLU A 57 -12.23 -2.80 14.66
CA GLU A 57 -12.01 -3.44 13.36
C GLU A 57 -11.10 -2.62 12.45
N ALA A 58 -11.33 -1.30 12.38
CA ALA A 58 -10.49 -0.38 11.62
C ALA A 58 -9.07 -0.32 12.19
N TYR A 59 -8.96 -0.27 13.52
CA TYR A 59 -7.67 -0.30 14.21
C TYR A 59 -6.89 -1.58 13.89
N ASP A 60 -7.52 -2.75 14.00
CA ASP A 60 -6.92 -4.05 13.71
C ASP A 60 -6.53 -4.19 12.22
N TYR A 61 -7.27 -3.55 11.33
CA TYR A 61 -6.93 -3.48 9.90
C TYR A 61 -5.71 -2.60 9.64
N LEU A 62 -5.66 -1.40 10.23
CA LEU A 62 -4.66 -0.36 9.95
C LEU A 62 -3.34 -0.56 10.71
N ARG A 63 -3.40 -1.04 11.95
CA ARG A 63 -2.22 -1.18 12.83
C ARG A 63 -1.03 -1.91 12.19
N PRO A 64 -1.20 -3.07 11.53
CA PRO A 64 -0.08 -3.77 10.92
C PRO A 64 0.48 -3.05 9.68
N LEU A 65 -0.26 -2.14 9.05
CA LEU A 65 0.19 -1.41 7.84
C LEU A 65 1.29 -0.39 8.15
N ILE A 66 1.34 0.08 9.40
CA ILE A 66 2.29 1.09 9.89
C ILE A 66 3.36 0.48 10.81
N GLU A 67 3.41 -0.85 10.91
CA GLU A 67 4.36 -1.53 11.77
C GLU A 67 5.76 -1.51 11.17
N GLY A 68 6.75 -1.16 12.00
CA GLY A 68 8.14 -1.01 11.61
C GLY A 68 8.55 0.44 11.31
N THR A 69 9.86 0.67 11.21
CA THR A 69 10.42 1.96 10.83
C THR A 69 11.56 1.72 9.86
N PRO A 70 11.57 2.36 8.68
CA PRO A 70 12.66 2.20 7.74
C PRO A 70 13.95 2.81 8.30
N VAL A 71 15.08 2.17 8.02
CA VAL A 71 16.39 2.76 8.29
C VAL A 71 16.64 3.86 7.26
N ILE A 72 16.72 5.11 7.74
CA ILE A 72 17.00 6.26 6.89
C ILE A 72 18.51 6.55 6.96
N ILE A 73 19.16 6.65 5.80
CA ILE A 73 20.58 7.00 5.71
C ILE A 73 20.70 8.53 5.79
N TYR A 74 21.57 9.02 6.67
CA TYR A 74 21.85 10.44 6.82
C TYR A 74 23.28 10.77 6.38
N LYS A 75 23.47 11.96 5.80
CA LYS A 75 24.76 12.55 5.48
C LYS A 75 24.72 14.04 5.81
N ASP A 76 25.70 14.55 6.53
CA ASP A 76 25.81 15.98 6.88
C ASP A 76 24.54 16.56 7.55
N GLY A 77 23.87 15.75 8.40
CA GLY A 77 22.66 16.15 9.13
C GLY A 77 21.37 16.12 8.32
N ILE A 78 21.40 15.72 7.05
CA ILE A 78 20.23 15.61 6.18
C ILE A 78 20.03 14.18 5.65
N PRO A 79 18.79 13.74 5.36
CA PRO A 79 18.57 12.45 4.71
C PRO A 79 19.28 12.38 3.35
N ALA A 80 20.00 11.28 3.11
CA ALA A 80 20.75 11.05 1.89
C ALA A 80 19.82 10.63 0.74
N TYR A 81 19.21 11.61 0.08
CA TYR A 81 18.38 11.36 -1.11
C TYR A 81 19.21 10.98 -2.35
N VAL A 82 18.64 10.13 -3.19
CA VAL A 82 19.24 9.76 -4.48
C VAL A 82 18.95 10.85 -5.51
N LYS A 83 19.96 11.27 -6.28
CA LYS A 83 19.74 12.14 -7.45
C LYS A 83 19.21 11.31 -8.62
N PRO A 84 18.04 11.64 -9.20
CA PRO A 84 17.52 10.95 -10.38
C PRO A 84 18.53 10.96 -11.54
N TYR A 85 18.53 9.89 -12.34
CA TYR A 85 19.49 9.72 -13.44
C TYR A 85 19.49 10.89 -14.44
N TYR A 86 18.30 11.44 -14.75
CA TYR A 86 18.13 12.52 -15.71
C TYR A 86 18.51 13.93 -15.18
N MET A 87 18.88 14.04 -13.91
CA MET A 87 19.37 15.29 -13.29
C MET A 87 20.90 15.30 -13.12
N ARG A 88 21.60 14.39 -13.81
CA ARG A 88 23.07 14.28 -13.80
C ARG A 88 23.67 14.89 -15.05
#